data_AF-A0A1F9F255-F1
#
_entry.id   AF-A0A1F9F255-F1
#
_cell.length_a   1.000
_cell.length_b   1.000
_cell.length_c   1.000
_cell.angle_alpha   90.00
_cell.angle_beta   90.00
_cell.angle_gamma   90.00
#
_symmetry.space_group_name_H-M   'P 1'
#
loop_
_entity.id
_entity.type
_entity.pdbx_description
1 polymer ?
#
loop_
_entity_poly.entity_id
_entity_poly.type
_entity_poly.pdbx_seq_one_letter_code
_entity_poly.pdbx_strand_id
1 'polypeptide(L)'
;MQTLTGKLRWYPGDALVEIRQEDLGKIAEQCGVHITVNEVQAKDLFTEGKMVLEETGNKPLEDVTQTVITISAPTEHAFKECLLKIIDKYRAPRTVYSTWGSDERAKEIFQEVADQWDGWF
;
A
#
# COMPACT_ATOMS: atom_id res chain seq x y z
N MET A 1 -14.20 20.52 1.46
CA MET A 1 -14.06 19.50 0.39
C MET A 1 -13.69 18.20 1.07
N GLN A 2 -14.37 17.09 0.78
CA GLN A 2 -13.98 15.78 1.32
C GLN A 2 -12.74 15.28 0.58
N THR A 3 -11.71 14.86 1.32
CA THR A 3 -10.51 14.23 0.78
C THR A 3 -10.74 12.75 0.58
N LEU A 4 -10.34 12.20 -0.56
CA LEU A 4 -10.39 10.77 -0.84
C LEU A 4 -9.17 10.08 -0.22
N THR A 5 -9.40 9.06 0.59
CA THR A 5 -8.34 8.32 1.30
C THR A 5 -8.25 6.88 0.83
N GLY A 6 -7.06 6.48 0.38
CA GLY A 6 -6.75 5.10 -0.01
C GLY A 6 -5.53 4.57 0.72
N LYS A 7 -5.55 3.29 1.05
CA LYS A 7 -4.45 2.57 1.69
C LYS A 7 -3.97 1.44 0.80
N LEU A 8 -2.65 1.27 0.74
CA LEU A 8 -1.98 0.15 0.11
C LEU A 8 -1.05 -0.51 1.13
N ARG A 9 -1.00 -1.83 1.14
CA ARG A 9 -0.27 -2.63 2.13
C ARG A 9 0.64 -3.64 1.46
N TRP A 10 1.90 -3.67 1.84
CA TRP A 10 2.88 -4.66 1.38
C TRP A 10 3.37 -5.50 2.53
N TYR A 11 3.50 -6.81 2.33
CA TYR A 11 4.31 -7.63 3.21
C TYR A 11 5.80 -7.35 2.99
N PRO A 12 6.67 -7.66 3.98
CA PRO A 12 8.11 -7.54 3.82
C PRO A 12 8.61 -8.26 2.57
N GLY A 13 9.30 -7.53 1.68
CA GLY A 13 9.86 -8.08 0.45
C GLY A 13 8.91 -8.15 -0.77
N ASP A 14 7.62 -7.80 -0.61
CA ASP A 14 6.67 -7.81 -1.74
C ASP A 14 6.90 -6.65 -2.73
N ALA A 15 7.34 -5.50 -2.22
CA ALA A 15 7.62 -4.33 -3.02
C ALA A 15 8.83 -4.57 -3.94
N LEU A 16 8.78 -4.04 -5.16
CA LEU A 16 9.85 -4.19 -6.15
C LEU A 16 11.18 -3.60 -5.67
N VAL A 17 11.09 -2.50 -4.93
CA VAL A 17 12.21 -1.82 -4.27
C VAL A 17 11.76 -1.38 -2.87
N GLU A 18 12.72 -1.07 -2.00
CA GLU A 18 12.45 -0.56 -0.65
C GLU A 18 11.56 0.69 -0.69
N ILE A 19 10.49 0.71 0.11
CA ILE A 19 9.59 1.85 0.24
C ILE A 19 10.23 2.88 1.17
N ARG A 20 10.66 4.01 0.61
CA ARG A 20 11.33 5.08 1.36
C ARG A 20 10.44 6.32 1.48
N GLN A 21 10.42 6.94 2.66
CA GLN A 21 9.64 8.16 2.91
C GLN A 21 10.03 9.30 1.95
N GLU A 22 11.32 9.43 1.62
CA GLU A 22 11.80 10.48 0.72
C GLU A 22 11.26 10.32 -0.71
N ASP A 23 11.12 9.09 -1.18
CA ASP A 23 10.56 8.79 -2.49
C ASP A 23 9.06 9.05 -2.54
N LEU A 24 8.35 8.72 -1.46
CA LEU A 24 6.94 9.03 -1.30
C LEU A 24 6.69 10.54 -1.23
N GLY A 25 7.58 11.30 -0.58
CA GLY A 25 7.52 12.76 -0.57
C GLY A 25 7.57 13.35 -1.98
N LYS A 26 8.51 12.88 -2.82
CA LYS A 26 8.61 13.30 -4.23
C LYS A 26 7.36 12.96 -5.03
N ILE A 27 6.78 11.77 -4.84
CA ILE A 27 5.52 11.39 -5.50
C ILE A 27 4.35 12.26 -5.03
N ALA A 28 4.26 12.51 -3.72
CA ALA A 28 3.22 13.33 -3.12
C ALA A 28 3.20 14.75 -3.69
N GLU A 29 4.38 15.38 -3.78
CA GLU A 29 4.55 16.71 -4.38
C GLU A 29 4.14 16.73 -5.86
N GLN A 30 4.57 15.74 -6.64
CA GLN A 30 4.24 15.65 -8.07
C GLN A 30 2.73 15.55 -8.33
N CYS A 31 2.00 14.87 -7.45
CA CYS A 31 0.56 14.64 -7.61
C CYS A 31 -0.31 15.64 -6.85
N GLY A 32 0.27 16.53 -6.04
CA GLY A 32 -0.49 17.45 -5.19
C GLY A 32 -1.34 16.72 -4.15
N VAL A 33 -0.81 15.63 -3.58
CA VAL A 33 -1.49 14.81 -2.56
C VAL A 33 -0.68 14.77 -1.28
N HIS A 34 -1.27 14.24 -0.21
CA HIS A 34 -0.56 13.91 1.03
C HIS A 34 -0.36 12.40 1.15
N ILE A 35 0.86 11.96 1.44
CA ILE A 35 1.20 10.54 1.62
C ILE A 35 1.84 10.33 2.98
N THR A 36 1.38 9.32 3.70
CA THR A 36 2.06 8.80 4.90
C THR A 36 2.44 7.35 4.72
N VAL A 37 3.51 6.93 5.39
CA VAL A 37 3.94 5.53 5.46
C VAL A 37 4.05 5.13 6.92
N ASN A 38 3.49 3.98 7.26
CA ASN A 38 3.54 3.41 8.60
C ASN A 38 3.97 1.95 8.49
N GLU A 39 4.87 1.52 9.37
CA GLU A 39 5.19 0.10 9.53
C GLU A 39 4.34 -0.45 10.68
N VAL A 40 3.57 -1.49 10.38
CA VAL A 40 2.95 -2.31 11.42
C VAL A 40 3.93 -3.46 11.63
N GLN A 41 4.43 -3.63 12.85
CA GLN A 41 5.35 -4.72 13.19
C GLN A 41 4.59 -5.83 13.92
N ALA A 42 4.76 -7.06 13.45
CA ALA A 42 4.24 -8.22 14.17
C ALA A 42 4.97 -8.42 15.49
N LYS A 43 4.22 -8.87 16.50
CA LYS A 43 4.78 -9.22 17.81
C LYS A 43 5.54 -10.55 17.80
N ASP A 44 5.14 -11.47 16.92
CA ASP A 44 5.67 -12.84 16.88
C ASP A 44 6.38 -13.13 15.55
N LEU A 45 7.67 -12.80 15.50
CA LEU A 45 8.61 -13.21 14.45
C LEU A 45 9.43 -14.39 14.98
N PHE A 46 9.65 -15.43 14.17
CA PHE A 46 10.52 -16.55 14.52
C PHE A 46 11.61 -16.75 13.47
N THR A 47 12.77 -17.23 13.91
CA THR A 47 13.90 -17.47 13.01
C THR A 47 14.02 -18.97 12.75
N GLU A 48 13.92 -19.38 11.48
CA GLU A 48 14.21 -20.74 11.04
C GLU A 48 15.49 -20.72 10.18
N GLY A 49 16.61 -21.13 10.77
CA GLY A 49 17.92 -21.04 10.13
C GLY A 49 18.38 -19.59 9.93
N LYS A 50 18.46 -19.13 8.68
CA LYS A 50 18.80 -17.73 8.31
C LYS A 50 17.57 -16.90 7.91
N MET A 51 16.38 -17.50 7.95
CA MET A 51 15.14 -16.85 7.53
C MET A 51 14.38 -16.35 8.74
N VAL A 52 13.91 -15.10 8.68
CA VAL A 52 12.90 -14.57 9.60
C VAL A 52 11.55 -14.88 8.97
N LEU A 53 10.75 -15.68 9.66
CA LEU A 53 9.43 -16.11 9.23
C LEU A 53 8.36 -15.52 10.15
N GLU A 54 7.20 -15.25 9.58
CA GLU A 54 6.01 -14.84 10.30
C GLU A 54 4.84 -15.75 9.93
N GLU A 55 4.21 -16.37 10.92
CA GLU A 55 2.96 -17.12 10.69
C GLU A 55 1.80 -16.13 10.62
N THR A 56 1.23 -15.94 9.42
CA THR A 56 0.20 -14.93 9.15
C THR A 56 -1.21 -15.50 9.04
N GLY A 57 -1.37 -16.84 8.98
CA GLY A 57 -2.64 -17.49 8.62
C GLY A 57 -3.78 -17.34 9.64
N ASN A 58 -3.48 -17.14 10.93
CA ASN A 58 -4.47 -17.02 12.01
C ASN A 58 -4.35 -15.72 12.81
N LYS A 59 -3.52 -14.76 12.36
CA LYS A 59 -3.30 -13.51 13.10
C LYS A 59 -4.27 -12.40 12.65
N PRO A 60 -4.73 -11.55 13.58
CA PRO A 60 -5.36 -10.28 13.22
C PRO A 60 -4.42 -9.47 12.30
N LEU A 61 -4.99 -8.75 11.33
CA LEU A 61 -4.19 -7.97 10.38
C LEU A 61 -3.28 -6.96 11.10
N GLU A 62 -3.73 -6.39 12.22
CA GLU A 62 -2.92 -5.48 13.05
C GLU A 62 -1.67 -6.11 13.68
N ASP A 63 -1.59 -7.45 13.75
CA ASP A 63 -0.45 -8.18 14.29
C ASP A 63 0.44 -8.80 13.19
N VAL A 64 0.18 -8.48 11.91
CA VAL A 64 1.00 -8.92 10.77
C VAL A 64 1.92 -7.81 10.28
N THR A 65 3.20 -8.14 10.07
CA THR A 65 4.21 -7.17 9.62
C THR A 65 3.86 -6.66 8.22
N GLN A 66 3.78 -5.35 8.05
CA GLN A 66 3.45 -4.75 6.76
C GLN A 66 3.84 -3.28 6.71
N THR A 67 4.18 -2.82 5.52
CA THR A 67 4.28 -1.39 5.20
C THR A 67 2.94 -0.90 4.68
N VAL A 68 2.40 0.16 5.29
CA VAL A 68 1.11 0.77 4.93
C VAL A 68 1.35 2.16 4.38
N ILE A 69 1.09 2.35 3.07
CA ILE A 69 1.06 3.67 2.46
C ILE A 69 -0.38 4.18 2.49
N THR A 70 -0.60 5.38 3.03
CA THR A 70 -1.90 6.07 2.99
C THR A 70 -1.78 7.29 2.07
N ILE A 71 -2.67 7.37 1.08
CA ILE A 71 -2.80 8.49 0.15
C ILE A 71 -4.06 9.26 0.54
N SER A 72 -3.92 10.56 0.79
CA SER A 72 -5.04 11.49 0.96
C SER A 72 -5.02 12.52 -0.17
N ALA A 73 -6.00 12.44 -1.05
CA ALA A 73 -6.06 13.23 -2.27
C ALA A 73 -7.24 14.21 -2.27
N PRO A 74 -7.08 15.41 -2.83
CA PRO A 74 -8.16 16.39 -2.95
C PRO A 74 -9.17 16.05 -4.06
N THR A 75 -8.80 15.19 -5.02
CA THR A 75 -9.61 14.77 -6.16
C THR A 75 -9.31 13.32 -6.54
N GLU A 76 -10.26 12.66 -7.22
CA GLU A 76 -10.04 11.30 -7.77
C GLU A 76 -8.91 11.26 -8.80
N HIS A 77 -8.77 12.32 -9.60
CA HIS A 77 -7.71 12.41 -10.60
C HIS A 77 -6.32 12.40 -9.94
N ALA A 78 -6.10 13.26 -8.94
CA ALA A 78 -4.85 13.28 -8.19
C ALA A 78 -4.58 11.96 -7.47
N PHE A 79 -5.63 11.31 -6.95
CA PHE A 79 -5.53 9.98 -6.35
C PHE A 79 -5.05 8.93 -7.35
N LYS A 80 -5.70 8.85 -8.53
CA LYS A 80 -5.38 7.87 -9.57
C LYS A 80 -3.98 8.06 -10.15
N GLU A 81 -3.55 9.31 -10.36
CA GLU A 81 -2.18 9.59 -10.81
C GLU A 81 -1.14 9.18 -9.76
N CYS A 82 -1.38 9.50 -8.49
CA CYS A 82 -0.51 9.08 -7.39
C CYS A 82 -0.44 7.55 -7.28
N LEU A 83 -1.58 6.89 -7.36
CA LEU A 83 -1.69 5.43 -7.35
C LEU A 83 -0.83 4.79 -8.44
N LEU A 84 -0.96 5.26 -9.69
CA LEU A 84 -0.19 4.73 -10.81
C LEU A 84 1.32 4.91 -10.59
N LYS A 85 1.77 6.05 -10.07
CA LYS A 85 3.20 6.27 -9.75
C LYS A 85 3.70 5.36 -8.64
N ILE A 86 2.89 5.11 -7.61
CA ILE A 86 3.24 4.17 -6.53
C ILE A 86 3.35 2.75 -7.09
N ILE A 87 2.38 2.32 -7.90
CA ILE A 87 2.39 0.98 -8.52
C ILE A 87 3.57 0.84 -9.50
N ASP A 88 3.85 1.85 -10.32
CA ASP A 88 4.98 1.84 -11.25
C ASP A 88 6.33 1.66 -10.52
N LYS A 89 6.50 2.37 -9.40
CA LYS A 89 7.75 2.31 -8.63
C LYS A 89 7.87 1.05 -7.76
N TYR A 90 6.82 0.71 -7.02
CA TYR A 90 6.88 -0.32 -5.97
C TYR A 90 6.20 -1.63 -6.35
N ARG A 91 5.54 -1.69 -7.51
CA ARG A 91 4.61 -2.74 -7.94
C ARG A 91 3.36 -2.79 -7.06
N ALA A 92 2.24 -3.19 -7.66
CA ALA A 92 0.98 -3.37 -6.93
C ALA A 92 1.15 -4.44 -5.82
N PRO A 93 0.63 -4.19 -4.61
CA PRO A 93 0.70 -5.16 -3.53
C PRO A 93 -0.12 -6.41 -3.86
N ARG A 94 0.41 -7.59 -3.49
CA ARG A 94 -0.18 -8.91 -3.80
C ARG A 94 -0.77 -9.61 -2.58
N THR A 95 -1.30 -8.82 -1.65
CA THR A 95 -1.93 -9.30 -0.43
C THR A 95 -3.44 -9.12 -0.49
N VAL A 96 -4.18 -10.11 0.03
CA VAL A 96 -5.65 -10.14 0.08
C VAL A 96 -6.28 -9.00 0.88
N TYR A 97 -5.49 -8.31 1.73
CA TYR A 97 -5.93 -7.16 2.51
C TYR A 97 -5.34 -5.83 2.01
N SER A 98 -4.77 -5.81 0.81
CA SER A 98 -4.02 -4.69 0.24
C SER A 98 -4.70 -3.32 0.38
N THR A 99 -6.02 -3.26 0.21
CA THR A 99 -6.82 -2.02 0.25
C THR A 99 -7.60 -1.81 1.56
N TRP A 100 -7.34 -2.64 2.59
CA TRP A 100 -8.08 -2.57 3.86
C TRP A 100 -7.95 -1.21 4.56
N GLY A 101 -9.09 -0.62 4.89
CA GLY A 101 -9.21 0.70 5.52
C GLY A 101 -9.15 1.88 4.53
N SER A 102 -9.29 1.62 3.24
CA SER A 102 -9.56 2.65 2.21
C SER A 102 -11.03 3.03 2.16
N ASP A 103 -11.30 4.25 1.70
CA ASP A 103 -12.66 4.67 1.32
C ASP A 103 -13.21 3.78 0.21
N GLU A 104 -14.54 3.63 0.15
CA GLU A 104 -15.20 2.79 -0.87
C GLU A 104 -14.85 3.23 -2.28
N ARG A 105 -14.91 4.55 -2.56
CA ARG A 105 -14.53 5.08 -3.86
C ARG A 105 -13.05 4.85 -4.20
N ALA A 106 -12.16 4.86 -3.21
CA ALA A 106 -10.75 4.54 -3.45
C ALA A 106 -10.58 3.07 -3.87
N LYS A 107 -11.34 2.14 -3.25
CA LYS A 107 -11.39 0.71 -3.63
C LYS A 107 -11.86 0.52 -5.07
N GLU A 108 -12.89 1.25 -5.49
CA GLU A 108 -13.35 1.21 -6.88
C GLU A 108 -12.25 1.67 -7.84
N ILE A 109 -11.56 2.78 -7.54
CA ILE A 109 -10.44 3.26 -8.38
C ILE A 109 -9.29 2.24 -8.41
N PHE A 110 -8.97 1.56 -7.30
CA PHE A 110 -8.00 0.47 -7.28
C PHE A 110 -8.41 -0.66 -8.25
N GLN A 111 -9.68 -1.07 -8.22
CA GLN A 111 -10.21 -2.10 -9.12
C GLN A 111 -10.16 -1.64 -10.58
N GLU A 112 -10.59 -0.41 -10.88
CA GLU A 112 -10.54 0.17 -12.22
C GLU A 112 -9.10 0.16 -12.79
N VAL A 113 -8.10 0.45 -11.95
CA VAL A 113 -6.68 0.41 -12.34
C VAL A 113 -6.21 -1.04 -12.53
N ALA A 114 -6.60 -1.96 -11.65
CA ALA A 114 -6.24 -3.37 -11.75
C ALA A 114 -6.81 -4.02 -13.03
N ASP A 115 -8.07 -3.74 -13.36
CA ASP A 115 -8.74 -4.23 -14.57
C ASP A 115 -8.04 -3.76 -15.85
N GLN A 116 -7.47 -2.55 -15.83
CA GLN A 116 -6.67 -2.02 -16.94
C GLN A 116 -5.30 -2.70 -17.09
N TRP A 117 -4.81 -3.36 -16.04
CA TRP A 117 -3.45 -3.89 -15.95
C TRP A 117 -3.37 -5.42 -15.90
N ASP A 118 -4.41 -6.15 -16.33
CA ASP A 118 -4.50 -7.63 -16.29
C ASP A 118 -4.81 -8.21 -14.89
N GLY A 119 -5.63 -7.50 -14.11
CA GLY A 119 -6.27 -8.04 -12.90
C GLY A 119 -5.36 -8.16 -11.69
N TRP A 120 -4.42 -7.24 -11.51
CA TRP A 120 -3.48 -7.28 -10.39
C TRP A 120 -4.17 -6.99 -9.05
N PHE A 121 -4.58 -8.03 -8.32
CA PHE A 121 -4.72 -8.11 -6.86
C PHE A 121 -4.76 -9.57 -6.39
#